data_AF-A0A3M3WUH6-F1
#
_entry.id   AF-A0A3M3WUH6-F1
#
_cell.length_a   1.000
_cell.length_b   1.000
_cell.length_c   1.000
_cell.angle_alpha   90.00
_cell.angle_beta   90.00
_cell.angle_gamma   90.00
#
_symmetry.space_group_name_H-M   'P 1'
#
loop_
_entity.id
_entity.type
_entity.pdbx_description
1 polymer ?
#
loop_
_entity_poly.entity_id
_entity_poly.type
_entity_poly.pdbx_seq_one_letter_code
_entity_poly.pdbx_strand_id
1 'polypeptide(L)'
;MFEFSPQTRRRFDLFKANRRGWWSLWIFIGLMLVCLCGELIANDKPLLVSYDGQMYYPVLRTYMETDFGGELPFEPDYSSDYVRKLIAAKNGWMLCAPIPFSYDTINYDLDAPSPSPPDGTNWLGTDEQARDVLARVLFGARISILFALLLTAISTVIGVCAGAIQGYYGGMTDLIGQRIQEIWSGLPVLYLLIILSGFVSPSFCAGVILNTSKPPAHWA
;
A
#
# COMPACT_ATOMS: atom_id res chain seq x y z
N MET A 1 -19.69 -24.40 -18.31
CA MET A 1 -20.15 -23.00 -18.32
C MET A 1 -20.99 -22.81 -17.07
N PHE A 2 -20.57 -21.99 -16.11
CA PHE A 2 -21.30 -21.82 -14.83
C PHE A 2 -22.64 -21.13 -15.11
N GLU A 3 -23.75 -21.87 -15.07
CA GLU A 3 -25.10 -21.28 -15.17
C GLU A 3 -25.56 -20.83 -13.79
N PHE A 4 -25.85 -19.53 -13.64
CA PHE A 4 -26.37 -18.99 -12.39
C PHE A 4 -27.78 -19.51 -12.11
N SER A 5 -28.07 -19.81 -10.84
CA SER A 5 -29.43 -20.15 -10.41
C SER A 5 -30.42 -19.01 -10.76
N PRO A 6 -31.71 -19.30 -10.98
CA PRO A 6 -32.72 -18.28 -11.29
C PRO A 6 -32.80 -17.19 -10.20
N GLN A 7 -32.58 -17.56 -8.94
CA GLN A 7 -32.58 -16.63 -7.81
C GLN A 7 -31.36 -15.71 -7.82
N THR A 8 -30.17 -16.24 -8.12
CA THR A 8 -28.93 -15.46 -8.25
C THR A 8 -29.04 -14.46 -9.38
N ARG A 9 -29.60 -14.87 -10.52
CA ARG A 9 -29.81 -13.99 -11.68
C ARG A 9 -30.74 -12.82 -11.33
N ARG A 10 -31.87 -13.10 -10.66
CA ARG A 10 -32.80 -12.04 -10.21
C ARG A 10 -32.13 -11.05 -9.26
N ARG A 11 -31.32 -11.52 -8.29
CA ARG A 11 -30.56 -10.65 -7.37
C ARG A 11 -29.55 -9.77 -8.12
N PHE A 12 -28.88 -10.32 -9.11
CA PHE A 12 -27.92 -9.60 -9.93
C PHE A 12 -28.58 -8.53 -10.81
N ASP A 13 -29.74 -8.83 -11.40
CA ASP A 13 -30.51 -7.88 -12.18
C ASP A 13 -31.03 -6.72 -11.30
N LEU A 14 -31.48 -7.01 -10.08
CA LEU A 14 -31.85 -5.99 -9.09
C LEU A 14 -30.65 -5.12 -8.67
N PHE A 15 -29.47 -5.71 -8.49
CA PHE A 15 -28.25 -4.95 -8.20
C PHE A 15 -27.88 -4.01 -9.35
N LYS A 16 -27.92 -4.49 -10.60
CA LYS A 16 -27.68 -3.67 -11.79
C LYS A 16 -28.70 -2.55 -11.96
N ALA A 17 -29.96 -2.77 -11.57
CA ALA A 17 -30.98 -1.73 -11.59
C ALA A 17 -30.65 -0.58 -10.62
N ASN A 18 -29.93 -0.85 -9.52
CA ASN A 18 -29.42 0.18 -8.63
C ASN A 18 -28.18 0.87 -9.21
N ARG A 19 -28.42 1.95 -9.97
CA ARG A 19 -27.36 2.74 -10.64
C ARG A 19 -26.24 3.16 -9.68
N ARG A 20 -26.57 3.60 -8.46
CA ARG A 20 -25.56 4.07 -7.49
C ARG A 20 -24.65 2.93 -7.07
N GLY A 21 -25.23 1.80 -6.68
CA GLY A 21 -24.46 0.60 -6.30
C GLY A 21 -23.59 0.07 -7.43
N TRP A 22 -24.12 0.06 -8.66
CA TRP A 22 -23.37 -0.37 -9.84
C TRP A 22 -22.16 0.52 -10.12
N TRP A 23 -22.32 1.85 -10.13
CA TRP A 23 -21.22 2.78 -10.34
C TRP A 23 -20.21 2.76 -9.20
N SER A 24 -20.66 2.69 -7.94
CA SER A 24 -19.75 2.55 -6.78
C SER A 24 -18.87 1.32 -6.89
N LEU A 25 -19.40 0.18 -7.36
CA LEU A 25 -18.61 -1.03 -7.59
C LEU A 25 -17.52 -0.79 -8.63
N TRP A 26 -17.84 -0.18 -9.77
CA TRP A 26 -16.85 0.08 -10.82
C TRP A 26 -15.79 1.09 -10.41
N ILE A 27 -16.18 2.15 -9.70
CA ILE A 27 -15.23 3.12 -9.14
C ILE A 27 -14.29 2.43 -8.15
N PHE A 28 -14.84 1.60 -7.26
CA PHE A 28 -14.04 0.84 -6.30
C PHE A 28 -13.08 -0.13 -6.99
N ILE A 29 -13.54 -0.88 -8.00
CA ILE A 29 -12.68 -1.79 -8.78
C ILE A 29 -11.58 -0.99 -9.49
N GLY A 30 -11.92 0.13 -10.13
CA GLY A 30 -10.95 0.99 -10.80
C GLY A 30 -9.88 1.51 -9.84
N LEU A 31 -10.30 2.03 -8.69
CA LEU A 31 -9.39 2.53 -7.66
C LEU A 31 -8.51 1.42 -7.08
N MET A 32 -9.09 0.24 -6.83
CA MET A 32 -8.35 -0.93 -6.38
C MET A 32 -7.29 -1.36 -7.40
N LEU A 33 -7.61 -1.40 -8.70
CA LEU A 33 -6.66 -1.75 -9.75
C LEU A 33 -5.53 -0.71 -9.85
N VAL A 34 -5.86 0.58 -9.79
CA VAL A 34 -4.87 1.67 -9.76
C VAL A 34 -3.92 1.52 -8.57
N CYS A 35 -4.45 1.27 -7.37
CA CYS A 35 -3.64 1.05 -6.17
C CYS A 35 -2.79 -0.24 -6.26
N LEU A 36 -3.32 -1.33 -6.81
CA LEU A 36 -2.58 -2.59 -6.97
C LEU A 36 -1.44 -2.46 -7.98
N CYS A 37 -1.65 -1.73 -9.07
CA CYS A 37 -0.63 -1.36 -10.03
C CYS A 37 0.19 -0.12 -9.60
N GLY A 38 0.17 0.22 -8.30
CA GLY A 38 0.82 1.43 -7.78
C GLY A 38 2.31 1.50 -8.09
N GLU A 39 3.02 0.37 -8.09
CA GLU A 39 4.46 0.29 -8.45
C GLU A 39 4.76 0.63 -9.92
N LEU A 40 3.76 0.63 -10.81
CA LEU A 40 3.90 1.08 -12.19
C LEU A 40 3.60 2.57 -12.35
N ILE A 41 2.88 3.15 -11.40
CA ILE A 41 2.39 4.54 -11.43
C ILE A 41 3.30 5.45 -10.62
N ALA A 42 3.71 4.99 -9.43
CA ALA A 42 4.57 5.67 -8.48
C ALA A 42 5.74 4.76 -8.10
N ASN A 43 6.93 5.10 -8.59
CA ASN A 43 8.15 4.35 -8.34
C ASN A 43 9.37 5.25 -8.53
N ASP A 44 10.32 5.15 -7.61
CA ASP A 44 11.64 5.79 -7.72
C ASP A 44 12.58 5.04 -8.66
N LYS A 45 12.32 3.74 -8.88
CA LYS A 45 13.04 2.94 -9.86
C LYS A 45 12.38 3.06 -11.23
N PRO A 46 13.16 3.24 -12.31
CA PRO A 46 12.62 3.22 -13.66
C PRO A 46 12.06 1.82 -13.99
N LEU A 47 11.02 1.81 -14.81
CA LEU A 47 10.36 0.60 -15.31
C LEU A 47 11.29 -0.15 -16.28
N LEU A 48 12.04 0.60 -17.10
CA LEU A 48 13.00 0.06 -18.05
C LEU A 48 14.22 0.97 -18.14
N VAL A 49 15.39 0.37 -18.26
CA VAL A 49 16.65 1.07 -18.54
C VAL A 49 17.35 0.37 -19.69
N SER A 50 17.73 1.13 -20.72
CA SER A 50 18.61 0.66 -21.78
C SER A 50 20.03 1.12 -21.46
N TYR A 51 21.00 0.21 -21.40
CA TYR A 51 22.41 0.53 -21.20
C TYR A 51 23.30 -0.41 -22.01
N ASP A 52 24.22 0.13 -22.80
CA ASP A 52 25.18 -0.63 -23.64
C ASP A 52 24.52 -1.68 -24.56
N GLY A 53 23.33 -1.37 -25.07
CA GLY A 53 22.53 -2.27 -25.92
C GLY A 53 21.77 -3.38 -25.17
N GLN A 54 21.86 -3.43 -23.84
CA GLN A 54 21.08 -4.35 -22.99
C GLN A 54 19.91 -3.64 -22.30
N MET A 55 18.83 -4.39 -22.07
CA MET A 55 17.63 -3.91 -21.40
C MET A 55 17.58 -4.44 -19.96
N TYR A 56 17.44 -3.52 -19.03
CA TYR A 56 17.35 -3.76 -17.59
C TYR A 56 15.96 -3.38 -17.11
N TYR A 57 15.47 -4.11 -16.11
CA TYR A 57 14.12 -3.94 -15.52
C TYR A 57 14.23 -3.66 -14.01
N PRO A 58 14.67 -2.45 -13.58
CA PRO A 58 14.93 -2.16 -12.16
C PRO A 58 13.71 -2.31 -11.24
N VAL A 59 12.49 -2.17 -11.78
CA VAL A 59 11.25 -2.41 -11.03
C VAL A 59 11.08 -3.88 -10.58
N LEU A 60 11.65 -4.85 -11.31
CA LEU A 60 11.53 -6.27 -11.00
C LEU A 60 12.77 -6.86 -10.32
N ARG A 61 13.94 -6.25 -10.54
CA ARG A 61 15.23 -6.74 -10.05
C ARG A 61 16.10 -5.59 -9.61
N THR A 62 16.76 -5.75 -8.47
CA THR A 62 17.78 -4.82 -8.00
C THR A 62 19.06 -5.02 -8.80
N TYR A 63 19.62 -3.92 -9.31
CA TYR A 63 20.91 -3.86 -9.98
C TYR A 63 21.86 -2.99 -9.15
N MET A 64 23.16 -3.18 -9.32
CA MET A 64 24.18 -2.37 -8.65
C MET A 64 24.62 -1.23 -9.58
N GLU A 65 25.12 -0.14 -9.01
CA GLU A 65 25.65 0.98 -9.79
C GLU A 65 26.83 0.54 -10.68
N THR A 66 27.62 -0.44 -10.23
CA THR A 66 28.68 -1.08 -11.01
C THR A 66 28.19 -1.76 -12.29
N ASP A 67 26.93 -2.22 -12.34
CA ASP A 67 26.35 -2.83 -13.54
C ASP A 67 26.16 -1.81 -14.67
N PHE A 68 26.06 -0.52 -14.31
CA PHE A 68 25.97 0.61 -15.23
C PHE A 68 27.32 1.33 -15.43
N GLY A 69 28.41 0.73 -14.95
CA GLY A 69 29.76 1.30 -15.05
C GLY A 69 30.10 2.34 -13.98
N GLY A 70 29.34 2.41 -12.89
CA GLY A 70 29.68 3.22 -11.72
C GLY A 70 30.69 2.54 -10.81
N GLU A 71 31.06 3.23 -9.73
CA GLU A 71 32.14 2.78 -8.83
C GLU A 71 31.61 2.10 -7.56
N LEU A 72 30.33 2.34 -7.22
CA LEU A 72 29.79 1.98 -5.92
C LEU A 72 29.02 0.66 -5.94
N PRO A 73 29.27 -0.29 -5.01
CA PRO A 73 28.62 -1.60 -5.00
C PRO A 73 27.27 -1.58 -4.27
N PHE A 74 26.46 -0.55 -4.51
CA PHE A 74 25.11 -0.43 -3.95
C PHE A 74 24.09 -0.06 -5.04
N GLU A 75 22.80 -0.08 -4.68
CA GLU A 75 21.71 0.22 -5.61
C GLU A 75 21.79 1.69 -6.08
N PRO A 76 21.83 1.94 -7.40
CA PRO A 76 22.01 3.29 -7.91
C PRO A 76 20.78 4.17 -7.63
N ASP A 77 21.02 5.42 -7.26
CA ASP A 77 19.98 6.44 -7.22
C ASP A 77 19.69 6.94 -8.64
N TYR A 78 18.67 6.35 -9.29
CA TYR A 78 18.24 6.70 -10.65
C TYR A 78 17.69 8.14 -10.78
N SER A 79 17.33 8.78 -9.66
CA SER A 79 16.92 10.18 -9.66
C SER A 79 18.11 11.12 -9.79
N SER A 80 19.27 10.72 -9.28
CA SER A 80 20.49 11.53 -9.30
C SER A 80 20.95 11.90 -10.72
N ASP A 81 21.46 13.12 -10.86
CA ASP A 81 22.11 13.60 -12.09
C ASP A 81 23.31 12.74 -12.50
N TYR A 82 24.00 12.15 -11.52
CA TYR A 82 25.17 11.29 -11.75
C TYR A 82 24.78 10.03 -12.53
N VAL A 83 23.81 9.26 -12.02
CA VAL A 83 23.35 8.01 -12.67
C VAL A 83 22.70 8.29 -14.02
N ARG A 84 21.94 9.40 -14.13
CA ARG A 84 21.37 9.84 -15.42
C ARG A 84 22.44 10.10 -16.47
N LYS A 85 23.52 10.79 -16.11
CA LYS A 85 24.66 11.04 -17.01
C LYS A 85 25.43 9.77 -17.33
N LEU A 86 25.61 8.88 -16.36
CA LEU A 86 26.28 7.58 -16.55
C LEU A 86 25.55 6.73 -17.61
N ILE A 87 24.22 6.65 -17.51
CA ILE A 87 23.39 5.91 -18.46
C ILE A 87 23.42 6.59 -19.83
N ALA A 88 23.29 7.92 -19.88
CA ALA A 88 23.33 8.70 -21.11
C ALA A 88 24.70 8.61 -21.82
N ALA A 89 25.81 8.49 -21.08
CA ALA A 89 27.17 8.39 -21.63
C ALA A 89 27.36 7.19 -22.57
N LYS A 90 26.56 6.12 -22.38
CA LYS A 90 26.53 4.94 -23.25
C LYS A 90 25.31 4.90 -24.18
N ASN A 91 24.76 6.05 -24.55
CA ASN A 91 23.52 6.17 -25.33
C ASN A 91 22.33 5.40 -24.71
N GLY A 92 22.33 5.27 -23.38
CA GLY A 92 21.25 4.66 -22.65
C GLY A 92 20.07 5.62 -22.42
N TRP A 93 18.92 5.05 -22.11
CA TRP A 93 17.71 5.80 -21.75
C TRP A 93 16.94 5.08 -20.66
N MET A 94 16.10 5.82 -19.95
CA MET A 94 15.27 5.28 -18.87
C MET A 94 13.80 5.63 -19.08
N LEU A 95 12.92 4.68 -18.81
CA LEU A 95 11.49 4.91 -18.74
C LEU A 95 11.06 4.92 -17.27
N CYS A 96 10.82 6.11 -16.73
CA CYS A 96 10.36 6.28 -15.36
C CYS A 96 8.84 6.12 -15.25
N ALA A 97 8.35 5.84 -14.04
CA ALA A 97 6.94 5.91 -13.73
C ALA A 97 6.43 7.36 -13.83
N PRO A 98 5.13 7.59 -14.08
CA PRO A 98 4.55 8.94 -14.11
C PRO A 98 4.83 9.77 -12.84
N ILE A 99 4.83 9.12 -11.68
CA ILE A 99 5.28 9.70 -10.42
C ILE A 99 6.64 9.05 -10.11
N PRO A 100 7.77 9.75 -10.26
CA PRO A 100 9.11 9.19 -10.11
C PRO A 100 9.54 9.07 -8.64
N PHE A 101 8.59 8.74 -7.75
CA PHE A 101 8.81 8.64 -6.31
C PHE A 101 8.10 7.39 -5.76
N SER A 102 8.77 6.67 -4.88
CA SER A 102 8.15 5.65 -4.03
C SER A 102 7.59 6.31 -2.76
N TYR A 103 6.87 5.55 -1.93
CA TYR A 103 6.24 6.08 -0.70
C TYR A 103 7.23 6.59 0.35
N ASP A 104 8.49 6.15 0.29
CA ASP A 104 9.55 6.47 1.26
C ASP A 104 10.64 7.40 0.68
N THR A 105 10.61 7.63 -0.64
CA THR A 105 11.62 8.42 -1.35
C THR A 105 11.57 9.88 -0.89
N ILE A 106 12.72 10.39 -0.46
CA ILE A 106 12.89 11.78 -0.02
C ILE A 106 13.27 12.62 -1.25
N ASN A 107 12.49 13.66 -1.53
CA ASN A 107 12.84 14.61 -2.59
C ASN A 107 13.80 15.68 -2.03
N TYR A 108 15.05 15.66 -2.48
CA TYR A 108 16.05 16.66 -2.10
C TYR A 108 16.02 17.91 -3.00
N ASP A 109 15.43 17.81 -4.19
CA ASP A 109 15.36 18.87 -5.19
C ASP A 109 14.06 19.67 -5.03
N LEU A 110 13.95 20.37 -3.89
CA LEU A 110 12.80 21.21 -3.58
C LEU A 110 13.17 22.70 -3.62
N ASP A 111 12.34 23.50 -4.27
CA ASP A 111 12.48 24.96 -4.33
C ASP A 111 12.00 25.67 -3.04
N ALA A 112 11.33 24.94 -2.14
CA ALA A 112 10.76 25.44 -0.89
C ALA A 112 11.07 24.49 0.28
N PRO A 113 11.14 25.00 1.53
CA PRO A 113 11.30 24.14 2.71
C PRO A 113 10.12 23.16 2.81
N SER A 114 10.40 21.95 3.29
CA SER A 114 9.35 20.95 3.56
C SER A 114 8.58 21.28 4.84
N PRO A 115 7.26 21.05 4.88
CA PRO A 115 6.40 20.57 3.79
C PRO A 115 6.17 21.62 2.70
N SER A 116 6.31 21.22 1.43
CA SER A 116 6.16 22.10 0.26
C SER A 116 4.74 22.03 -0.31
N PRO A 117 4.23 23.14 -0.89
CA PRO A 117 2.92 23.14 -1.56
C PRO A 117 2.93 22.28 -2.83
N PRO A 118 1.75 21.95 -3.39
CA PRO A 118 1.64 21.24 -4.67
C PRO A 118 2.39 21.93 -5.82
N ASP A 119 3.13 21.14 -6.60
CA ASP A 119 3.88 21.59 -7.77
C ASP A 119 3.83 20.57 -8.93
N GLY A 120 4.40 20.90 -10.09
CA GLY A 120 4.42 20.05 -11.29
C GLY A 120 5.12 18.71 -11.10
N THR A 121 6.08 18.63 -10.17
CA THR A 121 6.79 17.39 -9.81
C THR A 121 6.05 16.64 -8.69
N ASN A 122 5.71 17.34 -7.59
CA ASN A 122 4.97 16.77 -6.46
C ASN A 122 3.51 17.27 -6.48
N TRP A 123 2.62 16.54 -7.16
CA TRP A 123 1.26 17.02 -7.48
C TRP A 123 0.36 17.32 -6.28
N LEU A 124 0.64 16.72 -5.11
CA LEU A 124 -0.06 17.01 -3.85
C LEU A 124 0.87 17.66 -2.79
N GLY A 125 2.07 18.06 -3.19
CA GLY A 125 3.10 18.59 -2.30
C GLY A 125 3.89 17.51 -1.57
N THR A 126 4.70 17.94 -0.59
CA THR A 126 5.53 17.06 0.23
C THR A 126 5.13 17.05 1.71
N ASP A 127 5.44 15.95 2.41
CA ASP A 127 5.30 15.87 3.86
C ASP A 127 6.48 16.56 4.60
N GLU A 128 6.45 16.54 5.94
CA GLU A 128 7.51 17.13 6.78
C GLU A 128 8.91 16.53 6.53
N GLN A 129 8.99 15.34 5.92
CA GLN A 129 10.23 14.65 5.57
C GLN A 129 10.58 14.80 4.07
N ALA A 130 9.96 15.74 3.36
CA ALA A 130 10.17 15.98 1.93
C ALA A 130 9.74 14.82 1.01
N ARG A 131 8.84 13.94 1.45
CA ARG A 131 8.36 12.80 0.64
C ARG A 131 7.09 13.18 -0.11
N ASP A 132 6.91 12.60 -1.30
CA ASP A 132 5.75 12.88 -2.14
C ASP A 132 4.43 12.40 -1.50
N VAL A 133 3.48 13.31 -1.31
CA VAL A 133 2.19 13.00 -0.66
C VAL A 133 1.31 12.11 -1.54
N LEU A 134 1.34 12.28 -2.86
CA LEU A 134 0.48 11.52 -3.78
C LEU A 134 0.89 10.04 -3.84
N ALA A 135 2.19 9.75 -3.93
CA ALA A 135 2.73 8.40 -3.83
C ALA A 135 2.31 7.75 -2.52
N ARG A 136 2.47 8.45 -1.38
CA ARG A 136 2.07 7.93 -0.07
C ARG A 136 0.58 7.64 0.04
N VAL A 137 -0.28 8.50 -0.51
CA VAL A 137 -1.72 8.26 -0.55
C VAL A 137 -2.04 7.03 -1.40
N LEU A 138 -1.39 6.86 -2.56
CA LEU A 138 -1.59 5.70 -3.43
C LEU A 138 -1.23 4.39 -2.73
N PHE A 139 -0.05 4.32 -2.12
CA PHE A 139 0.42 3.12 -1.39
C PHE A 139 -0.37 2.89 -0.09
N GLY A 140 -0.72 3.95 0.64
CA GLY A 140 -1.58 3.86 1.83
C GLY A 140 -2.99 3.36 1.52
N ALA A 141 -3.57 3.82 0.40
CA ALA A 141 -4.86 3.33 -0.09
C ALA A 141 -4.80 1.84 -0.47
N ARG A 142 -3.70 1.39 -1.13
CA ARG A 142 -3.47 -0.04 -1.44
C ARG A 142 -3.53 -0.91 -0.18
N ILE A 143 -2.79 -0.55 0.86
CA ILE A 143 -2.75 -1.30 2.12
C ILE A 143 -4.14 -1.30 2.77
N SER A 144 -4.80 -0.14 2.82
CA SER A 144 -6.12 0.01 3.47
C SER A 144 -7.20 -0.84 2.80
N ILE A 145 -7.24 -0.86 1.47
CA ILE A 145 -8.23 -1.63 0.69
C ILE A 145 -7.98 -3.13 0.87
N LEU A 146 -6.73 -3.58 0.73
CA LEU A 146 -6.36 -4.98 0.91
C LEU A 146 -6.68 -5.47 2.32
N PHE A 147 -6.37 -4.67 3.34
CA PHE A 147 -6.70 -4.97 4.72
C PHE A 147 -8.22 -5.08 4.93
N ALA A 148 -9.00 -4.12 4.46
CA ALA A 148 -10.46 -4.13 4.59
C ALA A 148 -11.10 -5.34 3.90
N LEU A 149 -10.63 -5.69 2.69
CA LEU A 149 -11.11 -6.87 1.96
C LEU A 149 -10.78 -8.17 2.70
N LEU A 150 -9.54 -8.33 3.17
CA LEU A 150 -9.12 -9.52 3.91
C LEU A 150 -9.90 -9.64 5.22
N LEU A 151 -10.00 -8.56 5.99
CA LEU A 151 -10.74 -8.52 7.24
C LEU A 151 -12.21 -8.89 7.02
N THR A 152 -12.86 -8.28 6.02
CA THR A 152 -14.25 -8.57 5.69
C THR A 152 -14.44 -10.03 5.28
N ALA A 153 -13.54 -10.59 4.47
CA ALA A 153 -13.62 -11.98 4.05
C ALA A 153 -13.52 -12.93 5.25
N ILE A 154 -12.52 -12.74 6.12
CA ILE A 154 -12.32 -13.56 7.32
C ILE A 154 -13.51 -13.42 8.27
N SER A 155 -13.93 -12.19 8.58
CA SER A 155 -15.08 -11.93 9.45
C SER A 155 -16.36 -12.53 8.89
N THR A 156 -16.56 -12.50 7.57
CA THR A 156 -17.73 -13.10 6.92
C THR A 156 -17.70 -14.62 7.07
N VAL A 157 -16.56 -15.27 6.83
CA VAL A 157 -16.42 -16.73 7.00
C VAL A 157 -16.73 -17.13 8.44
N ILE A 158 -16.12 -16.45 9.42
CA ILE A 158 -16.35 -16.73 10.85
C ILE A 158 -17.82 -16.49 11.22
N GLY A 159 -18.39 -15.36 10.82
CA GLY A 159 -19.77 -15.00 11.12
C GLY A 159 -20.79 -15.95 10.49
N VAL A 160 -20.57 -16.35 9.23
CA VAL A 160 -21.42 -17.33 8.54
C VAL A 160 -21.32 -18.70 9.22
N CYS A 161 -20.12 -19.16 9.57
CA CYS A 161 -19.95 -20.42 10.29
C CYS A 161 -20.64 -20.40 11.66
N ALA A 162 -20.42 -19.35 12.46
CA ALA A 162 -21.04 -19.19 13.76
C ALA A 162 -22.57 -19.11 13.67
N GLY A 163 -23.10 -18.31 12.74
CA GLY A 163 -24.53 -18.18 12.49
C GLY A 163 -25.17 -19.47 11.96
N ALA A 164 -24.47 -20.20 11.09
CA ALA A 164 -24.94 -21.49 10.59
C ALA A 164 -25.03 -22.54 11.71
N ILE A 165 -24.06 -22.59 12.62
CA ILE A 165 -24.09 -23.49 13.79
C ILE A 165 -25.26 -23.15 14.70
N GLN A 166 -25.44 -21.86 15.03
CA GLN A 166 -26.55 -21.39 15.87
C GLN A 166 -27.92 -21.70 15.23
N GLY A 167 -28.05 -21.45 13.92
CA GLY A 167 -29.29 -21.70 13.18
C GLY A 167 -29.61 -23.19 12.95
N TYR A 168 -28.59 -24.05 12.82
CA TYR A 168 -28.78 -25.48 12.58
C TYR A 168 -29.17 -26.24 13.86
N TYR A 169 -28.46 -26.02 14.97
CA TYR A 169 -28.73 -26.72 16.22
C TYR A 169 -29.84 -26.07 17.04
N GLY A 170 -29.99 -24.74 16.97
CA GLY A 170 -31.00 -23.99 17.72
C GLY A 170 -30.89 -24.14 19.25
N GLY A 171 -31.89 -23.62 19.96
CA GLY A 171 -32.04 -23.80 21.40
C GLY A 171 -30.89 -23.24 22.23
N MET A 172 -30.21 -24.08 23.02
CA MET A 172 -29.11 -23.68 23.91
C MET A 172 -27.93 -23.05 23.16
N THR A 173 -27.61 -23.52 21.95
CA THR A 173 -26.47 -22.99 21.17
C THR A 173 -26.72 -21.57 20.68
N ASP A 174 -27.95 -21.29 20.25
CA ASP A 174 -28.42 -19.95 19.88
C ASP A 174 -28.49 -19.03 21.11
N LEU A 175 -29.07 -19.49 22.22
CA LEU A 175 -29.14 -18.73 23.48
C LEU A 175 -27.75 -18.33 23.99
N ILE A 176 -26.79 -19.25 24.02
CA ILE A 176 -25.42 -18.95 24.44
C ILE A 176 -24.77 -17.95 23.47
N GLY A 177 -24.92 -18.17 22.16
CA GLY A 177 -24.38 -17.28 21.12
C GLY A 177 -24.89 -15.85 21.28
N GLN A 178 -26.19 -15.67 21.46
CA GLN A 178 -26.80 -14.37 21.71
C GLN A 178 -26.26 -13.71 22.98
N ARG A 179 -26.12 -14.45 24.09
CA ARG A 179 -25.56 -13.90 25.35
C ARG A 179 -24.12 -13.43 25.20
N ILE A 180 -23.29 -14.18 24.49
CA ILE A 180 -21.90 -13.77 24.20
C ILE A 180 -21.91 -12.46 23.39
N GLN A 181 -22.77 -12.36 22.37
CA GLN A 181 -22.85 -11.17 21.54
C GLN A 181 -23.40 -9.95 22.30
N GLU A 182 -24.39 -10.14 23.17
CA GLU A 182 -24.87 -9.11 24.08
C GLU A 182 -23.73 -8.58 24.96
N ILE A 183 -22.97 -9.47 25.62
CA ILE A 183 -21.82 -9.10 26.44
C ILE A 183 -20.79 -8.34 25.61
N TRP A 184 -20.42 -8.85 24.44
CA TRP A 184 -19.45 -8.22 23.55
C TRP A 184 -19.87 -6.82 23.12
N SER A 185 -21.15 -6.65 22.74
CA SER A 185 -21.72 -5.36 22.34
C SER A 185 -21.90 -4.37 23.48
N GLY A 186 -21.99 -4.87 24.73
CA GLY A 186 -22.07 -4.06 25.94
C GLY A 186 -20.72 -3.51 26.42
N LEU A 187 -19.61 -4.04 25.91
CA LEU A 187 -18.27 -3.52 26.25
C LEU A 187 -18.04 -2.17 25.56
N PRO A 188 -17.64 -1.11 26.28
CA PRO A 188 -17.43 0.17 25.64
C PRO A 188 -16.10 0.15 24.85
N VAL A 189 -16.23 0.22 23.52
CA VAL A 189 -15.16 0.02 22.53
C VAL A 189 -13.92 0.88 22.83
N LEU A 190 -14.11 2.13 23.25
CA LEU A 190 -12.99 3.04 23.56
C LEU A 190 -12.08 2.49 24.67
N TYR A 191 -12.64 1.90 25.74
CA TYR A 191 -11.83 1.33 26.81
C TYR A 191 -11.06 0.10 26.33
N LEU A 192 -11.70 -0.77 25.53
CA LEU A 192 -11.01 -1.92 24.94
C LEU A 192 -9.84 -1.48 24.06
N LEU A 193 -10.04 -0.45 23.22
CA LEU A 193 -8.99 0.10 22.36
C LEU A 193 -7.83 0.68 23.18
N ILE A 194 -8.09 1.41 24.27
CA ILE A 194 -7.05 1.96 25.14
C ILE A 194 -6.24 0.84 25.80
N ILE A 195 -6.92 -0.17 26.37
CA ILE A 195 -6.27 -1.30 27.03
C ILE A 195 -5.41 -2.07 26.02
N LEU A 196 -5.97 -2.43 24.86
CA LEU A 196 -5.25 -3.13 23.80
C LEU A 196 -4.07 -2.30 23.27
N SER A 197 -4.26 -0.99 23.06
CA SER A 197 -3.17 -0.10 22.66
C SER A 197 -2.03 -0.06 23.67
N GLY A 198 -2.32 -0.21 24.97
CA GLY A 198 -1.29 -0.31 26.00
C GLY A 198 -0.50 -1.64 25.94
N PHE A 199 -1.13 -2.73 25.51
CA PHE A 199 -0.45 -4.03 25.30
C PHE A 199 0.33 -4.11 23.99
N VAL A 200 -0.12 -3.39 22.96
CA VAL A 200 0.58 -3.25 21.68
C VAL A 200 1.70 -2.23 21.87
N SER A 201 2.75 -2.61 22.59
CA SER A 201 4.02 -1.87 22.57
C SER A 201 4.63 -2.02 21.17
N PRO A 202 5.15 -0.95 20.53
CA PRO A 202 6.14 -1.11 19.47
C PRO A 202 7.26 -1.93 20.09
N SER A 203 7.56 -3.11 19.53
CA SER A 203 8.46 -4.07 20.17
C SER A 203 9.72 -3.35 20.67
N PHE A 204 9.98 -3.38 21.98
CA PHE A 204 11.14 -2.71 22.61
C PHE A 204 12.45 -3.03 21.86
N CYS A 205 12.56 -4.24 21.29
CA CYS A 205 13.63 -4.66 20.41
C CYS A 205 13.75 -3.83 19.11
N ALA A 206 12.66 -3.46 18.46
CA ALA A 206 12.69 -2.63 17.24
C ALA A 206 13.19 -1.21 17.53
N GLY A 207 12.75 -0.61 18.64
CA GLY A 207 13.23 0.70 19.07
C GLY A 207 14.71 0.70 19.49
N VAL A 208 15.17 -0.36 20.16
CA VAL A 208 16.58 -0.52 20.55
C VAL A 208 17.47 -0.80 19.32
N ILE A 209 17.05 -1.66 18.39
CA ILE A 209 17.82 -1.97 17.17
C ILE A 209 17.95 -0.73 16.27
N LEU A 210 16.90 0.09 16.14
CA LEU A 210 16.95 1.34 15.39
C LEU A 210 17.81 2.42 16.06
N ASN A 211 17.96 2.39 17.39
CA ASN A 211 18.78 3.35 18.13
C ASN A 211 20.26 2.92 18.20
N THR A 212 20.56 1.62 18.14
CA THR A 212 21.94 1.12 18.12
C THR A 212 22.55 1.04 16.71
N SER A 213 21.74 1.12 15.65
CA SER A 213 22.22 1.15 14.27
C SER A 213 22.62 2.54 13.76
N LYS A 214 22.36 3.61 14.52
CA LYS A 214 22.96 4.92 14.24
C LYS A 214 24.38 4.94 14.84
N PRO A 215 25.46 5.00 14.04
CA PRO A 215 26.77 5.25 14.61
C PRO A 215 26.72 6.57 15.39
N PRO A 216 27.41 6.66 16.54
CA PRO A 216 27.54 7.94 17.23
C PRO A 216 28.07 8.95 16.23
N ALA A 217 27.40 10.09 16.11
CA ALA A 217 27.93 11.25 15.40
C ALA A 217 29.25 11.63 16.09
N HIS A 218 30.33 11.07 15.57
CA HIS A 218 31.66 11.60 15.73
C HIS A 218 31.80 12.77 14.74
N TRP A 219 32.71 13.69 15.06
CA TRP A 219 32.94 15.02 14.44
C TRP A 219 32.12 16.15 15.09
N ALA A 220 32.69 16.94 16.01
CA ALA A 220 33.76 17.94 15.88
C ALA A 220 33.17 19.34 15.67
#